data_AF-A0A2E8K3P4-F1
#
_entry.id   AF-A0A2E8K3P4-F1
#
_cell.length_a   1.000
_cell.length_b   1.000
_cell.length_c   1.000
_cell.angle_alpha   90.00
_cell.angle_beta   90.00
_cell.angle_gamma   90.00
#
_symmetry.space_group_name_H-M   'P 1'
#
loop_
_entity.id
_entity.type
_entity.pdbx_description
1 polymer ?
#
loop_
_entity_poly.entity_id
_entity_poly.type
_entity_poly.pdbx_seq_one_letter_code
_entity_poly.pdbx_strand_id
1 'polypeptide(L)'
;MSSPHELPSIPSVIAVVHLSPAVTLPIVCGLALLGVWYWRRMGRGSVPPIRRRLRRIGLLLGAAGLVLMTAAISFFDPAVQQTAYLISWLAVLFVVLMAVVVATLDALATIRLHQKSVERQLVRDALRLRGAVDAESRDSEADSSPPAG
;
A
#
# COMPACT_ATOMS: atom_id res chain seq x y z
N MET A 1 12.07 -40.54 -49.18
CA MET A 1 11.22 -40.74 -47.99
C MET A 1 11.91 -40.09 -46.81
N SER A 2 11.65 -38.81 -46.59
CA SER A 2 12.21 -38.01 -45.48
C SER A 2 11.13 -37.88 -44.41
N SER A 3 11.39 -38.47 -43.25
CA SER A 3 10.52 -38.40 -42.08
C SER A 3 10.29 -36.95 -41.66
N PRO A 4 9.05 -36.54 -41.35
CA PRO A 4 8.81 -35.22 -40.78
C PRO A 4 9.49 -35.14 -39.41
N HIS A 5 10.32 -34.12 -39.22
CA HIS A 5 10.85 -33.76 -37.92
C HIS A 5 9.67 -33.40 -37.01
N GLU A 6 9.26 -34.34 -36.16
CA GLU A 6 8.44 -34.04 -34.99
C GLU A 6 9.26 -33.12 -34.10
N LEU A 7 8.95 -31.82 -34.15
CA LEU A 7 9.50 -30.86 -33.21
C LEU A 7 9.09 -31.33 -31.81
N PRO A 8 10.05 -31.49 -30.87
CA PRO A 8 9.72 -31.91 -29.51
C PRO A 8 8.71 -30.92 -28.93
N SER A 9 7.55 -31.44 -28.56
CA SER A 9 6.52 -30.71 -27.81
C SER A 9 7.16 -30.22 -26.52
N ILE A 10 7.61 -28.96 -26.50
CA ILE A 10 8.16 -28.33 -25.31
C ILE A 10 7.04 -28.39 -24.27
N PRO A 11 7.21 -29.11 -23.15
CA PRO A 11 6.22 -29.07 -22.09
C PRO A 11 6.10 -27.62 -21.66
N SER A 12 4.93 -27.03 -21.86
CA SER A 12 4.65 -25.66 -21.43
C SER A 12 4.82 -25.61 -19.91
N VAL A 13 5.98 -25.12 -19.45
CA VAL A 13 6.35 -24.94 -18.03
C VAL A 13 5.46 -23.89 -17.34
N ILE A 14 4.53 -23.28 -18.07
CA ILE A 14 3.51 -22.40 -17.51
C ILE A 14 2.53 -23.28 -16.74
N ALA A 15 2.63 -23.28 -15.42
CA ALA A 15 1.65 -23.89 -14.54
C ALA A 15 0.24 -23.46 -14.99
N VAL A 16 -0.59 -24.42 -15.38
CA VAL A 16 -1.96 -24.20 -15.82
C VAL A 16 -2.78 -23.84 -14.58
N VAL A 17 -2.88 -22.55 -14.29
CA VAL A 17 -3.71 -22.02 -13.21
C VAL A 17 -5.06 -21.63 -13.80
N HIS A 18 -5.81 -22.60 -14.30
CA HIS A 18 -7.17 -22.38 -14.77
C HIS A 18 -8.14 -22.77 -13.65
N LEU A 19 -8.80 -21.80 -13.03
CA LEU A 19 -9.85 -22.06 -12.04
C LEU A 19 -11.22 -21.73 -12.64
N SER A 20 -12.20 -22.57 -12.31
CA SER A 20 -13.58 -22.34 -12.72
C SER A 20 -14.08 -20.97 -12.25
N PRO A 21 -14.73 -20.17 -13.13
CA PRO A 21 -15.38 -18.91 -12.74
C PRO A 21 -16.35 -19.07 -11.56
N ALA A 22 -16.96 -20.25 -11.41
CA ALA A 22 -17.89 -20.54 -10.32
C ALA A 22 -17.23 -20.47 -8.93
N VAL A 23 -15.92 -20.70 -8.84
CA VAL A 23 -15.15 -20.62 -7.59
C VAL A 23 -14.56 -19.23 -7.39
N THR A 24 -14.08 -18.60 -8.47
CA THR A 24 -13.40 -17.30 -8.37
C THR A 24 -14.36 -16.14 -8.17
N LEU A 25 -15.53 -16.15 -8.82
CA LEU A 25 -16.51 -15.06 -8.72
C LEU A 25 -17.04 -14.82 -7.29
N PRO A 26 -17.42 -15.84 -6.50
CA PRO A 26 -17.85 -15.63 -5.11
C PRO A 26 -16.77 -14.98 -4.24
N ILE A 27 -15.52 -15.42 -4.40
CA ILE A 27 -14.36 -14.87 -3.66
C ILE A 27 -14.17 -13.39 -4.02
N VAL A 28 -14.20 -13.08 -5.32
CA VAL A 28 -14.04 -11.72 -5.84
C VAL A 28 -15.17 -10.81 -5.38
N CYS A 29 -16.41 -11.29 -5.40
CA CYS A 29 -17.56 -10.58 -4.85
C CYS A 29 -17.38 -10.27 -3.36
N GLY A 30 -16.93 -11.25 -2.56
CA GLY A 30 -16.63 -11.05 -1.14
C GLY A 30 -15.56 -9.98 -0.91
N LEU A 31 -14.46 -10.04 -1.65
CA LEU A 31 -13.38 -9.06 -1.59
C LEU A 31 -13.83 -7.67 -2.06
N ALA A 32 -14.68 -7.59 -3.09
CA ALA A 32 -15.24 -6.33 -3.59
C ALA A 32 -16.15 -5.67 -2.53
N LEU A 33 -17.02 -6.45 -1.88
CA LEU A 33 -17.86 -5.97 -0.78
C LEU A 33 -17.02 -5.46 0.39
N LEU A 34 -15.97 -6.19 0.77
CA LEU A 34 -15.04 -5.78 1.81
C LEU A 34 -14.31 -4.49 1.44
N GLY A 35 -13.88 -4.36 0.18
CA GLY A 35 -13.25 -3.15 -0.37
C GLY A 35 -14.18 -1.94 -0.32
N VAL A 36 -15.44 -2.09 -0.73
CA VAL A 36 -16.46 -1.02 -0.65
C VAL A 36 -16.74 -0.64 0.80
N TRP A 37 -16.89 -1.62 1.70
CA TRP A 37 -17.06 -1.37 3.12
C TRP A 37 -15.89 -0.57 3.70
N TYR A 38 -14.66 -0.98 3.41
CA TYR A 38 -13.45 -0.30 3.87
C TYR A 38 -13.31 1.11 3.28
N TRP A 39 -13.67 1.29 2.00
CA TRP A 39 -13.72 2.60 1.35
C TRP A 39 -14.67 3.56 2.07
N ARG A 40 -15.87 3.09 2.41
CA ARG A 40 -16.86 3.88 3.18
C ARG A 40 -16.35 4.20 4.59
N ARG A 41 -15.68 3.25 5.25
CA ARG A 41 -15.09 3.43 6.59
C ARG A 41 -14.02 4.53 6.60
N MET A 42 -13.19 4.62 5.56
CA MET A 42 -12.13 5.64 5.44
C MET A 42 -12.62 7.08 5.26
N GLY A 43 -13.93 7.31 5.04
CA GLY A 43 -14.51 8.65 5.00
C GLY A 43 -14.61 9.35 6.37
N ARG A 44 -14.46 8.61 7.48
CA ARG A 44 -14.69 9.13 8.84
C ARG A 44 -13.44 9.83 9.40
N GLY A 45 -13.27 11.10 9.04
CA GLY A 45 -12.78 12.21 9.88
C GLY A 45 -11.34 12.28 10.43
N SER A 46 -10.60 11.19 10.66
CA SER A 46 -9.38 11.25 11.52
C SER A 46 -8.03 11.12 10.79
N VAL A 47 -8.00 11.09 9.45
CA VAL A 47 -6.77 10.80 8.69
C VAL A 47 -6.39 11.97 7.78
N PRO A 48 -5.12 12.45 7.79
CA PRO A 48 -4.64 13.51 6.92
C PRO A 48 -5.05 13.32 5.45
N PRO A 49 -5.46 14.38 4.73
CA PRO A 49 -6.06 14.28 3.39
C PRO A 49 -5.14 13.61 2.37
N ILE A 50 -3.82 13.76 2.50
CA ILE A 50 -2.81 13.11 1.66
C ILE A 50 -2.86 11.59 1.84
N ARG A 51 -2.82 11.08 3.09
CA ARG A 51 -2.92 9.64 3.38
C ARG A 51 -4.23 9.03 2.88
N ARG A 52 -5.33 9.81 2.90
CA ARG A 52 -6.62 9.36 2.37
C ARG A 52 -6.59 9.16 0.85
N ARG A 53 -5.89 10.02 0.11
CA ARG A 53 -5.75 9.89 -1.35
C ARG A 53 -4.92 8.65 -1.73
N LEU A 54 -3.78 8.44 -1.07
CA LEU A 54 -2.92 7.27 -1.32
C LEU A 54 -3.64 5.95 -1.03
N ARG A 55 -4.36 5.83 0.10
CA ARG A 55 -5.16 4.64 0.41
C ARG A 55 -6.28 4.37 -0.59
N ARG A 56 -6.91 5.43 -1.11
CA ARG A 56 -7.94 5.31 -2.16
C ARG A 56 -7.34 4.82 -3.49
N ILE A 57 -6.20 5.39 -3.89
CA ILE A 57 -5.50 4.95 -5.11
C ILE A 57 -5.08 3.47 -4.96
N GLY A 58 -4.52 3.09 -3.80
CA GLY A 58 -4.18 1.70 -3.50
C GLY A 58 -5.38 0.74 -3.58
N LEU A 59 -6.55 1.15 -3.08
CA LEU A 59 -7.77 0.34 -3.21
C LEU A 59 -8.25 0.20 -4.66
N LEU A 60 -8.16 1.27 -5.46
CA LEU A 60 -8.54 1.21 -6.87
C LEU A 60 -7.60 0.28 -7.65
N LEU A 61 -6.29 0.36 -7.37
CA LEU A 61 -5.30 -0.55 -7.94
C LEU A 61 -5.54 -2.00 -7.50
N GLY A 62 -5.85 -2.24 -6.22
CA GLY A 62 -6.19 -3.56 -5.71
C GLY A 62 -7.45 -4.13 -6.38
N ALA A 63 -8.49 -3.31 -6.55
CA ALA A 63 -9.72 -3.72 -7.22
C ALA A 63 -9.48 -4.02 -8.72
N ALA A 64 -8.73 -3.16 -9.42
CA ALA A 64 -8.34 -3.39 -10.80
C ALA A 64 -7.52 -4.68 -10.96
N GLY A 65 -6.55 -4.90 -10.05
CA GLY A 65 -5.72 -6.10 -10.02
C GLY A 65 -6.56 -7.36 -9.78
N LEU A 66 -7.51 -7.30 -8.85
CA LEU A 66 -8.42 -8.42 -8.57
C LEU A 66 -9.25 -8.79 -9.80
N VAL A 67 -9.81 -7.80 -10.51
CA VAL A 67 -10.59 -8.03 -11.74
C VAL A 67 -9.72 -8.66 -12.83
N LEU A 68 -8.54 -8.08 -13.09
CA LEU A 68 -7.62 -8.60 -14.11
C LEU A 68 -7.11 -10.00 -13.78
N MET A 69 -6.82 -10.28 -12.52
CA MET A 69 -6.35 -11.59 -12.07
C MET A 69 -7.44 -12.65 -12.19
N THR A 70 -8.69 -12.27 -11.90
CA THR A 70 -9.87 -13.15 -12.13
C THR A 70 -10.05 -13.43 -13.62
N ALA A 71 -9.90 -12.40 -14.47
CA ALA A 71 -9.94 -12.56 -15.92
C ALA A 71 -8.85 -13.53 -16.41
N ALA A 72 -7.60 -13.33 -15.99
CA ALA A 72 -6.45 -14.15 -16.35
C ALA A 72 -6.60 -15.63 -15.94
N ILE A 73 -7.16 -15.88 -14.74
CA ILE A 73 -7.27 -17.23 -14.16
C ILE A 73 -8.51 -17.99 -14.66
N SER A 74 -9.62 -17.30 -14.96
CA SER A 74 -10.91 -17.96 -15.18
C SER A 74 -11.45 -17.86 -16.60
N PHE A 75 -10.95 -16.95 -17.43
CA PHE A 75 -11.53 -16.67 -18.74
C PHE A 75 -10.58 -16.85 -19.92
N PHE A 76 -9.26 -16.91 -19.69
CA PHE A 76 -8.29 -17.15 -20.75
C PHE A 76 -7.70 -18.56 -20.65
N ASP A 77 -8.07 -19.41 -21.61
CA ASP A 77 -7.53 -20.76 -21.71
C ASP A 77 -6.13 -20.72 -22.35
N PRO A 78 -5.06 -21.14 -21.66
CA PRO A 78 -3.71 -21.13 -22.22
C PRO A 78 -3.54 -22.11 -23.38
N ALA A 79 -4.37 -23.16 -23.50
CA ALA A 79 -4.29 -24.14 -24.57
C ALA A 79 -4.93 -23.66 -25.88
N VAL A 80 -5.88 -22.72 -25.79
CA VAL A 80 -6.63 -22.20 -26.95
C VAL A 80 -6.21 -20.77 -27.31
N GLN A 81 -5.90 -19.95 -26.30
CA GLN A 81 -5.69 -18.50 -26.43
C GLN A 81 -4.37 -18.04 -25.77
N GLN A 82 -3.25 -18.63 -26.17
CA GLN A 82 -1.95 -18.38 -25.53
C GLN A 82 -1.52 -16.90 -25.52
N THR A 83 -1.73 -16.16 -26.62
CA THR A 83 -1.38 -14.72 -26.68
C THR A 83 -2.24 -13.89 -25.74
N ALA A 84 -3.56 -14.15 -25.68
CA ALA A 84 -4.46 -13.44 -24.79
C ALA A 84 -4.16 -13.74 -23.31
N TYR A 85 -3.83 -15.01 -23.01
CA TYR A 85 -3.38 -15.44 -21.69
C TYR A 85 -2.12 -14.66 -21.26
N LEU A 86 -1.09 -14.59 -22.10
CA LEU A 86 0.14 -13.84 -21.81
C LEU A 86 -0.11 -12.34 -21.60
N ILE A 87 -0.92 -11.71 -22.46
CA ILE A 87 -1.28 -10.29 -22.32
C ILE A 87 -2.03 -10.04 -21.01
N SER A 88 -2.94 -10.94 -20.61
CA SER A 88 -3.68 -10.80 -19.36
C SER A 88 -2.74 -10.86 -18.14
N TRP A 89 -1.76 -11.76 -18.13
CA TRP A 89 -0.75 -11.84 -17.07
C TRP A 89 0.18 -10.63 -17.06
N LEU A 90 0.57 -10.10 -18.22
CA LEU A 90 1.32 -8.84 -18.29
C LEU A 90 0.51 -7.67 -17.70
N ALA A 91 -0.79 -7.60 -17.97
CA ALA A 91 -1.66 -6.59 -17.38
C ALA A 91 -1.77 -6.74 -15.86
N VAL A 92 -1.89 -7.97 -15.34
CA VAL A 92 -1.87 -8.27 -13.91
C VAL A 92 -0.55 -7.81 -13.27
N LEU A 93 0.59 -8.21 -13.85
CA LEU A 93 1.92 -7.82 -13.37
C LEU A 93 2.11 -6.31 -13.36
N PHE A 94 1.65 -5.62 -14.41
CA PHE A 94 1.72 -4.16 -14.50
C PHE A 94 0.91 -3.49 -13.38
N VAL A 95 -0.32 -3.95 -13.12
CA VAL A 95 -1.14 -3.39 -12.03
C VAL A 95 -0.54 -3.69 -10.65
N VAL A 96 0.00 -4.90 -10.45
CA VAL A 96 0.71 -5.24 -9.21
C VAL A 96 1.93 -4.34 -9.02
N LEU A 97 2.72 -4.10 -10.07
CA LEU A 97 3.87 -3.20 -10.02
C LEU A 97 3.43 -1.77 -9.62
N MET A 98 2.38 -1.25 -10.25
CA MET A 98 1.83 0.06 -9.90
C MET A 98 1.34 0.11 -8.44
N ALA A 99 0.70 -0.97 -7.96
CA ALA A 99 0.26 -1.08 -6.57
C ALA A 99 1.45 -1.07 -5.60
N VAL A 100 2.54 -1.77 -5.92
CA VAL A 100 3.79 -1.75 -5.13
C VAL A 100 4.38 -0.35 -5.10
N VAL A 101 4.51 0.33 -6.24
CA VAL A 101 5.03 1.72 -6.30
C VAL A 101 4.20 2.65 -5.42
N VAL A 102 2.87 2.59 -5.51
CA VAL A 102 1.98 3.41 -4.67
C VAL A 102 2.12 3.06 -3.19
N ALA A 103 2.23 1.77 -2.85
CA ALA A 103 2.44 1.34 -1.47
C ALA A 103 3.77 1.83 -0.91
N THR A 104 4.85 1.80 -1.70
CA THR A 104 6.16 2.35 -1.31
C THR A 104 6.08 3.86 -1.09
N LEU A 105 5.41 4.60 -1.98
CA LEU A 105 5.20 6.04 -1.82
C LEU A 105 4.38 6.36 -0.56
N ASP A 106 3.37 5.55 -0.22
CA ASP A 106 2.60 5.71 1.02
C ASP A 106 3.44 5.42 2.27
N ALA A 107 4.29 4.39 2.24
CA ALA A 107 5.22 4.08 3.32
C ALA A 107 6.24 5.21 3.52
N LEU A 108 6.82 5.74 2.44
CA LEU A 108 7.76 6.87 2.50
C LEU A 108 7.09 8.15 3.00
N ALA A 109 5.87 8.46 2.51
CA ALA A 109 5.10 9.59 3.00
C ALA A 109 4.75 9.45 4.49
N THR A 110 4.48 8.22 4.93
CA THR A 110 4.22 7.89 6.33
C THR A 110 5.43 8.16 7.21
N ILE A 111 6.63 7.72 6.79
CA ILE A 111 7.89 7.94 7.51
C ILE A 111 8.24 9.42 7.57
N ARG A 112 8.16 10.14 6.43
CA ARG A 112 8.45 11.58 6.38
C ARG A 112 7.56 12.41 7.28
N LEU A 113 6.27 12.08 7.35
CA LEU A 113 5.34 12.75 8.26
C LEU A 113 5.67 12.46 9.73
N HIS A 114 6.06 11.23 10.04
CA HIS A 114 6.45 10.86 11.39
C HIS A 114 7.71 11.62 11.83
N GLN A 115 8.73 11.71 10.99
CA GLN A 115 9.94 12.50 11.25
C GLN A 115 9.63 13.97 11.55
N LYS A 116 8.78 14.60 10.72
CA LYS A 116 8.35 16.00 10.97
C LYS A 116 7.56 16.16 12.27
N SER A 117 6.78 15.15 12.68
CA SER A 117 6.06 15.21 13.95
C SER A 117 7.00 15.06 15.15
N VAL A 118 7.97 14.16 15.06
CA VAL A 118 8.98 13.93 16.11
C VAL A 118 9.86 15.16 16.28
N GLU A 119 10.33 15.76 15.18
CA GLU A 119 11.15 16.98 15.22
C GLU A 119 10.41 18.13 15.93
N ARG A 120 9.12 18.33 15.63
CA ARG A 120 8.31 19.36 16.30
C ARG A 120 8.11 19.08 17.78
N GLN A 121 7.97 17.81 18.17
CA GLN A 121 7.85 17.42 19.57
C GLN A 121 9.16 17.67 20.32
N LEU A 122 10.29 17.28 19.74
CA LEU A 122 11.63 17.50 20.30
C LEU A 122 11.92 18.99 20.50
N VAL A 123 11.59 19.84 19.52
CA VAL A 123 11.76 21.30 19.66
C VAL A 123 10.89 21.84 20.80
N ARG A 124 9.65 21.36 20.93
CA ARG A 124 8.74 21.81 21.99
C ARG A 124 9.22 21.37 23.38
N ASP A 125 9.74 20.16 23.49
CA ASP A 125 10.26 19.64 24.76
C ASP A 125 11.58 20.30 25.14
N ALA A 126 12.45 20.59 24.17
CA ALA A 126 13.67 21.39 24.40
C ALA A 126 13.34 22.81 24.89
N LEU A 127 12.33 23.47 24.31
CA LEU A 127 11.88 24.79 24.77
C LEU A 127 11.28 24.73 26.18
N ARG A 128 10.53 23.67 26.51
CA ARG A 128 9.98 23.47 27.87
C ARG A 128 11.08 23.22 28.90
N LEU A 129 12.07 22.39 28.57
CA LEU A 129 13.23 22.13 29.43
C LEU A 129 14.01 23.41 29.68
N ARG A 130 14.27 24.20 28.63
CA ARG A 130 14.96 25.49 28.78
C ARG A 130 14.18 26.44 29.67
N GLY A 131 12.87 26.56 29.49
CA GLY A 131 12.03 27.40 30.35
C GLY A 131 12.01 26.94 31.82
N ALA A 132 12.07 25.64 32.08
CA ALA A 132 12.15 25.10 33.45
C ALA A 132 13.50 25.43 34.10
N VAL A 133 14.61 25.27 33.37
CA VAL A 133 15.97 25.60 33.86
C VAL A 133 16.12 27.11 34.12
N ASP A 134 15.58 27.95 33.24
CA ASP A 134 15.61 29.41 33.40
C ASP A 134 14.74 29.88 34.59
N ALA A 135 13.70 29.12 34.96
CA ALA A 135 12.87 29.42 36.14
C ALA A 135 13.58 29.03 37.45
N GLU A 136 14.20 27.85 37.49
CA GLU A 136 14.91 27.34 38.68
C GLU A 136 16.16 28.19 39.02
N SER A 137 16.86 28.70 38.01
CA SER A 137 17.99 29.62 38.20
C SER A 137 17.56 30.98 38.78
N ARG A 138 16.42 31.53 38.36
CA ARG A 138 15.86 32.77 38.92
C ARG A 138 15.39 32.62 40.36
N ASP A 139 14.77 31.49 40.70
CA ASP A 139 14.33 31.23 42.08
C ASP A 139 15.54 31.09 43.03
N SER A 140 16.62 30.44 42.58
CA SER A 140 17.89 30.37 43.35
C SER A 140 18.56 31.73 43.57
N GLU A 141 18.45 32.64 42.59
CA GLU A 141 19.02 33.99 42.66
C GLU A 141 18.19 34.94 43.55
N ALA A 142 16.87 34.72 43.62
CA ALA A 142 15.97 35.43 44.52
C ALA A 142 16.14 35.00 45.99
N ASP A 143 16.37 33.72 46.26
CA ASP A 143 16.59 33.19 47.63
C ASP A 143 17.97 33.57 48.20
N SER A 144 18.93 33.89 47.34
CA SER A 144 20.27 34.33 47.74
C SER A 144 20.41 35.85 47.95
N SER A 145 19.36 36.63 47.68
CA SER A 145 19.33 38.07 47.94
C SER A 145 18.91 38.35 49.40
N PRO A 146 19.78 38.90 50.26
CA PRO A 146 19.44 39.15 51.67
C PRO A 146 18.42 40.28 51.80
N PRO A 147 17.51 40.24 52.80
CA PRO A 147 16.50 41.25 52.98
C PRO A 147 17.15 42.62 53.19
N ALA A 148 16.83 43.58 52.33
CA ALA A 148 17.24 44.97 52.50
C ALA A 148 16.59 45.51 53.78
N GLY A 149 17.43 45.76 54.78
CA GLY A 149 17.06 46.36 56.07
C GLY A 149 16.76 47.84 55.98
#